data_AF-A0A0F9B000-F1
#
_entry.id   AF-A0A0F9B000-F1
#
_cell.length_a   1.000
_cell.length_b   1.000
_cell.length_c   1.000
_cell.angle_alpha   90.00
_cell.angle_beta   90.00
_cell.angle_gamma   90.00
#
_symmetry.space_group_name_H-M   'P 1'
#
loop_
_entity.id
_entity.type
_entity.pdbx_description
1 polymer ?
#
loop_
_entity_poly.entity_id
_entity_poly.type
_entity_poly.pdbx_seq_one_letter_code
_entity_poly.pdbx_strand_id
1 'polypeptide(L)' 'MNIIRDDETLGIMMILLLNDWRIERCNIKGCTNKPNTIITGIQDVPKFGMCEEHYQETKGKGKMMLDLDFSPTGGG' A
#
# COMPACT_ATOMS: atom_id res chain seq x y z
N MET A 1 13.26 -4.92 -0.29
CA MET A 1 11.83 -4.64 -0.12
C MET A 1 11.42 -5.19 1.23
N ASN A 2 10.99 -4.32 2.12
CA ASN A 2 10.43 -4.66 3.42
C ASN A 2 8.90 -4.53 3.33
N ILE A 3 8.20 -5.51 3.87
CA ILE A 3 6.74 -5.57 3.87
C ILE A 3 6.29 -5.50 5.32
N ILE A 4 5.49 -4.48 5.65
CA ILE A 4 4.83 -4.34 6.95
C ILE A 4 3.36 -4.64 6.70
N ARG A 5 2.79 -5.58 7.46
CA ARG A 5 1.42 -6.03 7.25
C ARG A 5 0.79 -6.51 8.56
N ASP A 6 -0.52 -6.39 8.62
CA ASP A 6 -1.38 -6.90 9.67
C ASP A 6 -2.42 -7.85 9.06
N ASP A 7 -2.11 -9.13 9.15
CA ASP A 7 -2.89 -10.23 8.58
C ASP A 7 -4.09 -10.61 9.45
N GLU A 8 -4.08 -10.23 10.73
CA GLU A 8 -5.07 -10.67 11.72
C GLU A 8 -6.22 -9.67 11.84
N THR A 9 -5.93 -8.37 11.78
CA THR A 9 -6.94 -7.32 12.00
C THR A 9 -7.23 -6.46 10.77
N LEU A 10 -6.88 -6.96 9.58
CA LEU A 10 -7.10 -6.28 8.28
C LEU A 10 -6.53 -4.85 8.24
N GLY A 11 -5.40 -4.62 8.92
CA GLY A 11 -4.75 -3.32 8.96
C GLY A 11 -5.25 -2.36 10.05
N ILE A 12 -6.16 -2.78 10.94
CA ILE A 12 -6.61 -1.93 12.06
C ILE A 12 -5.42 -1.54 12.94
N MET A 13 -4.52 -2.49 13.25
CA MET A 13 -3.32 -2.20 14.04
C MET A 13 -2.30 -1.34 13.28
N MET A 14 -2.46 -1.21 11.96
CA MET A 14 -1.59 -0.40 11.11
C MET A 14 -2.08 1.04 10.91
N ILE A 15 -3.28 1.40 11.37
CA ILE A 15 -3.87 2.73 11.13
C ILE A 15 -2.93 3.86 11.57
N LEU A 16 -2.30 3.74 12.74
CA LEU A 16 -1.38 4.76 13.25
C LEU A 16 -0.16 4.93 12.34
N LEU A 17 0.40 3.84 11.84
CA LEU A 17 1.58 3.85 10.97
C LEU A 17 1.22 4.36 9.57
N LEU A 18 0.07 3.95 9.04
CA LEU A 18 -0.47 4.46 7.78
C LEU A 18 -0.68 5.98 7.84
N ASN A 19 -1.23 6.48 8.95
CA ASN A 19 -1.42 7.92 9.16
C ASN A 19 -0.08 8.67 9.30
N ASP A 20 0.85 8.16 10.11
CA ASP A 20 2.18 8.76 10.28
C ASP A 20 2.92 8.89 8.94
N TRP A 21 2.80 7.87 8.08
CA TRP A 21 3.46 7.85 6.77
C TRP A 21 2.61 8.46 5.66
N ARG A 22 1.45 9.04 5.98
CA ARG A 22 0.50 9.64 5.04
C ARG A 22 0.07 8.70 3.90
N ILE A 23 -0.15 7.43 4.24
CA ILE A 23 -0.63 6.39 3.35
C ILE A 23 -2.14 6.23 3.59
N GLU A 24 -2.95 6.90 2.80
CA GLU A 24 -4.40 6.96 3.01
C GLU A 24 -5.19 5.92 2.21
N ARG A 25 -4.60 5.44 1.11
CA ARG A 25 -5.22 4.50 0.17
C ARG A 25 -4.22 3.47 -0.34
N CYS A 26 -4.73 2.42 -0.96
CA CYS A 26 -3.94 1.63 -1.88
C CYS A 26 -3.37 2.54 -2.98
N ASN A 27 -2.06 2.50 -3.20
CA ASN A 27 -1.39 3.32 -4.21
C ASN A 27 -1.43 2.72 -5.61
N ILE A 28 -2.10 1.59 -5.83
CA ILE A 28 -2.36 1.11 -7.19
C ILE A 28 -3.29 2.11 -7.88
N LYS A 29 -2.90 2.53 -9.08
CA LYS A 29 -3.65 3.52 -9.87
C LYS A 29 -5.12 3.11 -10.04
N GLY A 30 -6.03 4.01 -9.69
CA GLY A 30 -7.46 3.79 -9.76
C GLY A 30 -8.05 2.98 -8.60
N CYS A 31 -7.23 2.53 -7.64
CA CYS A 31 -7.73 1.85 -6.45
C CYS A 31 -8.13 2.86 -5.35
N THR A 32 -9.28 2.61 -4.73
CA THR A 32 -9.82 3.40 -3.61
C THR A 32 -9.92 2.58 -2.32
N ASN A 33 -9.40 1.35 -2.32
CA ASN A 33 -9.47 0.46 -1.16
C ASN A 33 -8.48 0.91 -0.08
N LYS A 34 -8.84 0.62 1.18
CA LYS A 34 -7.95 0.87 2.32
C LYS A 34 -6.72 -0.04 2.24
N PRO A 35 -5.52 0.50 2.51
CA PRO A 35 -4.31 -0.30 2.56
C PRO A 35 -4.27 -1.08 3.88
N ASN A 36 -3.81 -2.33 3.82
CA ASN A 36 -3.47 -3.16 5.00
C ASN A 36 -2.01 -3.62 4.97
N THR A 37 -1.29 -3.24 3.92
CA THR A 37 0.09 -3.61 3.66
C THR A 37 0.85 -2.35 3.29
N ILE A 38 2.06 -2.20 3.83
CA ILE A 38 2.99 -1.12 3.46
C ILE A 38 4.24 -1.76 2.86
N ILE A 39 4.63 -1.26 1.68
CA ILE A 39 5.86 -1.61 1.01
C ILE A 39 6.88 -0.49 1.25
N THR A 40 8.06 -0.83 1.77
CA THR A 40 9.13 0.11 2.12
C THR A 40 10.52 -0.50 1.85
N GLY A 41 11.58 0.29 2.07
CA GLY A 41 12.96 -0.20 1.98
C GLY A 41 13.37 -0.66 0.57
N ILE A 42 12.79 -0.06 -0.46
CA ILE A 42 13.30 -0.13 -1.83
C ILE A 42 13.97 1.21 -2.07
N GLN A 43 15.24 1.18 -2.43
CA GLN A 43 15.99 2.40 -2.74
C GLN A 43 15.31 3.13 -3.91
N ASP A 44 15.18 4.46 -3.80
CA ASP A 44 14.57 5.35 -4.79
C ASP A 44 13.07 5.14 -5.08
N VAL A 45 12.38 4.29 -4.31
CA VAL A 45 10.92 4.13 -4.39
C VAL A 45 10.27 4.68 -3.11
N PRO A 46 9.26 5.57 -3.23
CA PRO A 46 8.52 6.06 -2.07
C PRO A 46 7.88 4.90 -1.30
N LYS A 47 7.66 5.08 0.00
CA LYS A 47 6.85 4.15 0.79
C LYS A 47 5.42 4.21 0.26
N PHE A 48 4.77 3.07 0.06
CA PHE A 48 3.41 3.04 -0.47
C PHE A 48 2.56 1.94 0.15
N GLY A 49 1.26 2.19 0.21
CA GLY A 49 0.25 1.27 0.72
C GLY A 49 -0.32 0.38 -0.38
N MET A 50 -0.73 -0.82 0.02
CA MET A 50 -1.43 -1.76 -0.84
C MET A 50 -2.59 -2.37 -0.05
N CYS A 51 -3.73 -2.55 -0.71
CA CYS A 51 -4.84 -3.30 -0.13
C CYS A 51 -4.61 -4.82 -0.24
N GLU A 52 -5.43 -5.58 0.47
CA GLU A 52 -5.34 -7.04 0.51
C GLU A 52 -5.36 -7.68 -0.88
N GLU A 53 -6.30 -7.25 -1.71
CA GLU A 53 -6.51 -7.75 -3.06
C GLU A 53 -5.25 -7.64 -3.91
N HIS A 54 -4.72 -6.43 -4.06
CA HIS A 54 -3.51 -6.18 -4.85
C HIS A 54 -2.27 -6.84 -4.24
N TYR A 55 -2.20 -6.99 -2.92
CA TYR A 55 -1.12 -7.73 -2.28
C TYR A 55 -1.15 -9.21 -2.66
N GLN A 56 -2.32 -9.87 -2.64
CA GLN A 56 -2.42 -11.26 -3.06
C GLN A 56 -2.14 -11.44 -4.55
N GLU A 57 -2.56 -10.50 -5.39
CA GLU A 57 -2.22 -10.50 -6.82
C GLU A 57 -0.72 -10.44 -7.07
N THR A 58 -0.01 -9.56 -6.36
CA THR A 58 1.44 -9.42 -6.49
C THR A 58 2.18 -10.66 -5.99
N LYS A 59 1.72 -11.24 -4.86
CA LYS A 59 2.26 -12.48 -4.30
C LYS A 59 2.13 -13.66 -5.27
N GLY A 60 1.00 -13.78 -5.97
CA GLY A 60 0.74 -14.90 -6.88
C GLY A 60 1.57 -14.89 -8.17
N LYS A 61 2.09 -13.73 -8.60
CA LYS A 61 2.74 -13.56 -9.92
C LYS A 61 4.27 -13.62 -9.87
N GLY A 62 4.89 -13.53 -8.69
CA GLY A 62 6.36 -13.60 -8.51
C GLY A 62 7.15 -12.39 -9.04
N LYS A 63 6.65 -11.69 -10.07
CA LYS A 63 7.11 -10.38 -10.58
C LYS A 63 5.91 -9.59 -11.10
N MET A 64 5.84 -8.29 -10.77
CA MET A 64 4.78 -7.41 -11.27
C MET A 64 5.32 -6.00 -11.55
N MET A 65 4.87 -5.41 -12.66
CA MET A 65 5.01 -3.97 -12.90
C MET A 65 3.83 -3.27 -12.22
N LEU A 66 4.11 -2.34 -11.33
CA LEU A 66 3.09 -1.57 -10.61
C LEU A 66 2.99 -0.18 -11.23
N ASP A 67 1.76 0.23 -11.57
CA ASP A 67 1.45 1.63 -11.87
C ASP A 67 0.94 2.27 -10.57
N LEU A 68 1.75 3.15 -9.99
CA LEU A 68 1.52 3.74 -8.67
C LEU A 68 1.04 5.18 -8.77
N ASP A 69 0.01 5.52 -8.00
CA ASP A 69 -0.54 6.87 -7.88
C ASP A 69 -0.27 7.43 -6.47
N PHE A 70 0.52 8.51 -6.43
CA PHE A 70 0.84 9.27 -5.22
C PHE A 70 0.12 10.62 -5.15
N SER A 71 -0.84 10.88 -6.06
CA SER A 71 -1.61 12.11 -6.01
C SER A 71 -2.36 12.21 -4.68
N PRO A 72 -2.39 13.41 -4.06
CA PRO A 72 -3.15 13.63 -2.85
C PRO A 72 -4.63 13.35 -3.13
N THR A 73 -5.27 12.64 -2.21
CA THR A 73 -6.70 12.38 -2.15
C THR A 73 -7.44 13.67 -1.83
N GLY A 74 -7.54 14.57 -2.81
CA GLY A 74 -8.28 15.83 -2.68
C GLY A 74 -7.63 16.97 -3.44
N GLY A 75 -8.10 17.20 -4.67
CA GLY A 75 -7.77 18.35 -5.50
C GLY A 75 -8.82 18.51 -6.58
N GLY A 76 -9.94 19.13 -6.24
CA GLY A 76 -11.10 19.38 -7.09
C GLY A 76 -12.33 19.74 -6.26
#